data_AF-A0A1E4FMD6-F1
#
_entry.id   AF-A0A1E4FMD6-F1
#
_cell.length_a   1.000
_cell.length_b   1.000
_cell.length_c   1.000
_cell.angle_alpha   90.00
_cell.angle_beta   90.00
_cell.angle_gamma   90.00
#
_symmetry.space_group_name_H-M   'P 1'
#
loop_
_entity.id
_entity.type
_entity.pdbx_description
1 polymer ?
#
loop_
_entity_poly.entity_id
_entity_poly.type
_entity_poly.pdbx_seq_one_letter_code
_entity_poly.pdbx_strand_id
1 'polypeptide(L)'
;MKTNAPKPSAPIALALALVLAFSGAGVAQAQANCLDKRQIQEAVSSGQIMSLDAVLASAGVDASAEILNVQVCDQGGRLVYVIGVLSSDGQAKNLELSAR
;
A
#
# COMPACT_ATOMS: atom_id res chain seq x y z
N MET A 1 -35.98 -23.53 59.54
CA MET A 1 -35.23 -24.40 58.61
C MET A 1 -35.26 -23.79 57.22
N LYS A 2 -34.16 -23.94 56.50
CA LYS A 2 -33.83 -23.32 55.21
C LYS A 2 -34.54 -24.06 54.06
N THR A 3 -35.20 -23.34 53.16
CA THR A 3 -35.47 -23.82 51.80
C THR A 3 -35.30 -22.67 50.80
N ASN A 4 -34.39 -22.89 49.85
CA ASN A 4 -34.02 -22.01 48.76
C ASN A 4 -34.73 -22.44 47.47
N ALA A 5 -34.95 -21.43 46.60
CA ALA A 5 -35.01 -21.48 45.13
C ALA A 5 -36.29 -22.03 44.44
N PRO A 6 -36.52 -21.72 43.15
CA PRO A 6 -36.26 -20.46 42.42
C PRO A 6 -37.52 -19.96 41.66
N LYS A 7 -37.56 -18.66 41.34
CA LYS A 7 -38.62 -18.05 40.51
C LYS A 7 -38.40 -18.37 39.02
N PRO A 8 -39.44 -18.75 38.25
CA PRO A 8 -39.33 -18.96 36.81
C PRO A 8 -39.62 -17.65 36.08
N SER A 9 -38.71 -17.19 35.23
CA SER A 9 -38.99 -16.12 34.26
C SER A 9 -38.02 -16.27 33.09
N ALA A 10 -38.48 -16.95 32.06
CA ALA A 10 -37.86 -16.96 30.74
C ALA A 10 -38.12 -15.60 30.04
N PRO A 11 -37.73 -15.46 28.77
CA PRO A 11 -36.43 -15.05 28.26
C PRO A 11 -36.54 -13.65 27.60
N ILE A 12 -35.44 -13.10 27.08
CA ILE A 12 -35.31 -11.99 26.10
C ILE A 12 -34.12 -11.14 26.56
N ALA A 13 -32.96 -11.41 26.00
CA ALA A 13 -31.89 -10.42 25.92
C ALA A 13 -31.21 -10.59 24.57
N LEU A 14 -31.82 -9.89 23.61
CA LEU A 14 -31.24 -9.28 22.42
C LEU A 14 -29.78 -9.66 22.13
N ALA A 15 -29.61 -10.42 21.04
CA ALA A 15 -28.35 -10.58 20.35
C ALA A 15 -27.79 -9.20 19.94
N LEU A 16 -26.67 -8.80 20.54
CA LEU A 16 -25.87 -7.68 20.06
C LEU A 16 -24.62 -8.24 19.40
N ALA A 17 -24.77 -8.53 18.10
CA ALA A 17 -23.66 -8.80 17.20
C ALA A 17 -22.79 -7.55 17.08
N LEU A 18 -21.63 -7.54 17.74
CA LEU A 18 -20.53 -6.66 17.35
C LEU A 18 -19.60 -7.44 16.41
N VAL A 19 -19.96 -7.40 15.12
CA VAL A 19 -19.02 -7.65 14.02
C VAL A 19 -17.95 -6.58 14.12
N LEU A 20 -16.82 -6.91 14.72
CA LEU A 20 -15.58 -6.16 14.53
C LEU A 20 -15.07 -6.53 13.14
N ALA A 21 -15.46 -5.71 12.18
CA ALA A 21 -14.89 -5.66 10.85
C ALA A 21 -13.39 -5.33 10.95
N PHE A 22 -12.55 -6.37 11.05
CA PHE A 22 -11.13 -6.27 10.74
C PHE A 22 -10.93 -6.59 9.25
N SER A 23 -11.57 -5.80 8.40
CA SER A 23 -11.33 -5.78 6.97
C SER A 23 -10.03 -5.05 6.70
N GLY A 24 -8.97 -5.77 6.32
CA GLY A 24 -7.81 -5.12 5.72
C GLY A 24 -6.45 -5.80 5.81
N ALA A 25 -6.32 -7.03 6.33
CA ALA A 25 -5.07 -7.80 6.12
C ALA A 25 -5.16 -8.56 4.80
N GLY A 26 -5.20 -7.81 3.69
CA GLY A 26 -4.95 -8.37 2.37
C GLY A 26 -3.49 -8.78 2.29
N VAL A 27 -3.21 -10.05 2.52
CA VAL A 27 -1.96 -10.70 2.14
C VAL A 27 -1.88 -10.73 0.61
N ALA A 28 -1.67 -9.59 -0.01
CA ALA A 28 -1.21 -9.59 -1.38
C ALA A 28 0.30 -9.91 -1.33
N GLN A 29 0.63 -11.01 -1.98
CA GLN A 29 1.97 -11.58 -1.99
C GLN A 29 2.73 -10.85 -3.09
N ALA A 30 3.81 -10.16 -2.71
CA ALA A 30 4.87 -9.61 -3.59
C ALA A 30 4.57 -8.48 -4.60
N GLN A 31 3.31 -8.07 -4.86
CA GLN A 31 2.99 -6.84 -5.63
C GLN A 31 1.94 -5.93 -4.96
N ALA A 32 1.61 -6.23 -3.70
CA ALA A 32 0.50 -5.69 -2.93
C ALA A 32 0.57 -4.21 -2.54
N ASN A 33 1.78 -3.68 -2.48
CA ASN A 33 2.04 -2.45 -1.74
C ASN A 33 2.39 -1.30 -2.67
N CYS A 34 2.12 -1.48 -3.96
CA CYS A 34 2.24 -0.44 -4.96
C CYS A 34 1.04 0.49 -4.90
N LEU A 35 1.31 1.79 -4.88
CA LEU A 35 0.31 2.84 -4.83
C LEU A 35 -0.44 2.88 -6.17
N ASP A 36 -1.74 3.17 -6.09
CA ASP A 36 -2.52 3.49 -7.26
C ASP A 36 -2.21 4.90 -7.79
N LYS A 37 -2.68 5.22 -9.00
CA LYS A 37 -2.41 6.52 -9.65
C LYS A 37 -2.89 7.73 -8.84
N ARG A 38 -4.01 7.61 -8.11
CA ARG A 38 -4.53 8.71 -7.29
C ARG A 38 -3.66 8.91 -6.06
N GLN A 39 -3.27 7.82 -5.40
CA GLN A 39 -2.35 7.86 -4.25
C GLN A 39 -1.00 8.46 -4.64
N ILE A 40 -0.46 8.11 -5.82
CA ILE A 40 0.77 8.72 -6.35
C ILE A 40 0.57 10.23 -6.55
N GLN A 41 -0.52 10.65 -7.20
CA GLN A 41 -0.80 12.07 -7.43
C GLN A 41 -0.97 12.86 -6.12
N GLU A 42 -1.63 12.28 -5.13
CA GLU A 42 -1.79 12.87 -3.81
C GLU A 42 -0.45 12.94 -3.07
N ALA A 43 0.36 11.90 -3.12
CA ALA A 43 1.70 11.88 -2.52
C ALA A 43 2.64 12.90 -3.16
N VAL A 44 2.59 13.09 -4.48
CA VAL A 44 3.36 14.13 -5.18
C VAL A 44 2.86 15.52 -4.83
N SER A 45 1.54 15.74 -4.87
CA SER A 45 0.95 17.07 -4.62
C SER A 45 1.08 17.52 -3.16
N SER A 46 1.08 16.59 -2.21
CA SER A 46 1.35 16.83 -0.79
C SER A 46 2.84 16.97 -0.45
N GLY A 47 3.74 16.70 -1.42
CA GLY A 47 5.19 16.69 -1.20
C GLY A 47 5.69 15.50 -0.37
N GLN A 48 4.88 14.47 -0.19
CA GLN A 48 5.28 13.21 0.46
C GLN A 48 6.33 12.45 -0.35
N ILE A 49 6.23 12.53 -1.69
CA ILE A 49 7.19 12.00 -2.66
C ILE A 49 7.55 13.04 -3.72
N MET A 50 8.75 12.90 -4.29
CA MET A 50 9.22 13.66 -5.44
C MET A 50 8.46 13.28 -6.73
N SER A 51 8.42 14.19 -7.71
CA SER A 51 7.93 13.84 -9.05
C SER A 51 8.89 12.85 -9.73
N LEU A 52 8.38 12.08 -10.68
CA LEU A 52 9.20 11.12 -11.44
C LEU A 52 10.44 11.78 -12.05
N ASP A 53 10.29 12.94 -12.67
CA ASP A 53 11.40 13.69 -13.28
C ASP A 53 12.46 14.09 -12.26
N ALA A 54 12.04 14.51 -11.06
CA ALA A 54 12.96 14.87 -9.98
C ALA A 54 13.71 13.65 -9.44
N VAL A 55 13.03 12.51 -9.30
CA VAL A 55 13.67 11.25 -8.87
C VAL A 55 14.69 10.79 -9.90
N LEU A 56 14.33 10.78 -11.19
CA LEU A 56 15.24 10.42 -12.28
C LEU A 56 16.47 11.34 -12.34
N ALA A 57 16.25 12.66 -12.23
CA ALA A 57 17.34 13.63 -12.19
C ALA A 57 18.26 13.43 -10.98
N SER A 58 17.69 13.15 -9.81
CA SER A 58 18.47 12.88 -8.58
C SER A 58 19.33 11.62 -8.68
N ALA A 59 18.86 10.63 -9.45
CA ALA A 59 19.57 9.38 -9.71
C ALA A 59 20.55 9.45 -10.89
N GLY A 60 20.63 10.60 -11.58
CA GLY A 60 21.47 10.76 -12.76
C GLY A 60 21.04 9.90 -13.94
N VAL A 61 19.76 9.53 -14.02
CA VAL A 61 19.20 8.78 -15.14
C VAL A 61 19.01 9.74 -16.31
N ASP A 62 19.67 9.44 -17.43
CA ASP A 62 19.51 10.21 -18.66
C ASP A 62 18.06 10.23 -19.12
N ALA A 63 17.57 11.41 -19.50
CA ALA A 63 16.24 11.57 -20.06
C ALA A 63 16.04 10.83 -21.41
N SER A 64 17.12 10.33 -22.01
CA SER A 64 17.08 9.49 -23.21
C SER A 64 16.83 8.01 -22.92
N ALA A 65 16.83 7.58 -21.65
CA ALA A 65 16.48 6.21 -21.30
C ALA A 65 15.00 5.96 -21.62
N GLU A 66 14.71 4.88 -22.35
CA GLU A 66 13.34 4.51 -22.66
C GLU A 66 12.69 3.89 -21.41
N ILE A 67 11.67 4.57 -20.87
CA ILE A 67 10.91 4.10 -19.73
C ILE A 67 9.77 3.22 -20.20
N LEU A 68 9.81 1.96 -19.79
CA LEU A 68 8.82 0.93 -20.11
C LEU A 68 7.64 0.95 -19.13
N ASN A 69 7.93 1.18 -17.84
CA ASN A 69 6.91 1.17 -16.78
C ASN A 69 7.37 1.98 -15.57
N VAL A 70 6.41 2.54 -14.83
CA VAL A 70 6.65 3.28 -13.60
C VAL A 70 5.65 2.85 -12.55
N GLN A 71 6.14 2.42 -11.40
CA GLN A 71 5.34 2.11 -10.23
C GLN A 71 5.96 2.78 -9.00
N VAL A 72 5.14 3.10 -8.00
CA VAL A 72 5.61 3.53 -6.68
C VAL A 72 5.13 2.50 -5.69
N CYS A 73 6.03 1.89 -4.94
CA CYS A 73 5.70 0.83 -4.01
C CYS A 73 6.23 1.12 -2.62
N ASP A 74 5.44 0.79 -1.61
CA ASP A 74 5.87 0.78 -0.23
C ASP A 74 6.64 -0.52 0.05
N GLN A 75 7.93 -0.36 0.35
CA GLN A 75 8.83 -1.44 0.72
C GLN A 75 9.19 -1.31 2.20
N GLY A 76 8.27 -1.72 3.07
CA GLY A 76 8.48 -1.69 4.52
C GLY A 76 8.45 -0.29 5.10
N GLY A 77 7.46 0.53 4.69
CA GLY A 77 7.28 1.92 5.15
C GLY A 77 8.11 2.94 4.38
N ARG A 78 8.83 2.51 3.34
CA ARG A 78 9.58 3.40 2.43
C ARG A 78 8.96 3.35 1.06
N LEU A 79 8.60 4.53 0.53
CA LEU A 79 8.13 4.66 -0.84
C LEU A 79 9.32 4.63 -1.80
N VAL A 80 9.25 3.72 -2.77
CA VAL A 80 10.29 3.47 -3.77
C VAL A 80 9.67 3.50 -5.15
N TYR A 81 10.28 4.23 -6.08
CA TYR A 81 9.97 4.17 -7.50
C TYR A 81 10.60 2.92 -8.10
N VAL A 82 9.79 2.06 -8.70
CA VAL A 82 10.22 0.92 -9.51
C VAL A 82 10.02 1.28 -10.98
N ILE A 83 11.11 1.58 -11.66
CA ILE A 83 11.12 2.11 -13.02
C ILE A 83 11.73 1.06 -13.95
N GLY A 84 10.91 0.51 -14.84
CA GLY A 84 11.41 -0.35 -15.91
C GLY A 84 12.03 0.50 -17.00
N VAL A 85 13.32 0.27 -17.30
CA VAL A 85 14.06 0.96 -18.35
C VAL A 85 14.58 -0.04 -19.38
N LEU A 86 14.59 0.35 -20.65
CA LEU A 86 15.28 -0.37 -21.71
C LEU A 86 16.68 0.21 -21.89
N SER A 87 17.70 -0.61 -21.63
CA SER A 87 19.10 -0.24 -21.84
C SER A 87 19.45 -0.29 -23.33
N SER A 88 20.52 0.42 -23.73
CA SER A 88 20.99 0.46 -25.13
C SER A 88 21.47 -0.90 -25.67
N ASP A 89 21.74 -1.86 -24.78
CA ASP A 89 22.03 -3.27 -25.08
C ASP A 89 20.75 -4.10 -25.36
N GLY A 90 19.57 -3.48 -25.32
CA GLY A 90 18.27 -4.12 -25.50
C GLY A 90 17.75 -4.87 -24.27
N GLN A 91 18.39 -4.71 -23.11
CA GLN A 91 17.96 -5.38 -21.87
C GLN A 91 16.98 -4.51 -21.08
N ALA A 92 15.86 -5.10 -20.67
CA ALA A 92 14.93 -4.49 -19.73
C ALA A 92 15.44 -4.68 -18.30
N LYS A 93 15.57 -3.58 -17.54
CA LYS A 93 16.03 -3.57 -16.15
C LYS A 93 15.10 -2.72 -15.30
N ASN A 94 14.93 -3.08 -14.03
CA ASN A 94 14.20 -2.26 -13.09
C ASN A 94 15.18 -1.44 -12.24
N LEU A 95 14.97 -0.13 -12.18
CA LEU A 95 15.63 0.78 -11.27
C LEU A 95 14.72 0.97 -10.06
N GLU A 96 15.28 0.78 -8.87
CA GLU A 96 14.61 1.07 -7.60
C GLU A 96 15.20 2.35 -7.01
N LEU A 97 14.43 3.42 -7.01
CA LEU A 97 14.87 4.75 -6.58
C LEU A 97 14.04 5.22 -5.39
N SER A 98 14.68 5.89 -4.43
CA SER A 98 13.98 6.54 -3.31
C SER A 98 12.97 7.56 -3.85
N ALA A 99 11.77 7.59 -3.27
CA ALA A 99 10.77 8.60 -3.60
C ALA A 99 10.98 9.94 -2.86
N ARG A 100 12.05 10.08 -2.08
CA ARG A 100 12.43 11.25 -1.27
C ARG A 100 13.89 11.61 -1.45
#